data_AF-A0A3N9XLJ4-F1
#
_entry.id   AF-A0A3N9XLJ4-F1
#
_cell.length_a   1.000
_cell.length_b   1.000
_cell.length_c   1.000
_cell.angle_alpha   90.00
_cell.angle_beta   90.00
_cell.angle_gamma   90.00
#
_symmetry.space_group_name_H-M   'P 1'
#
loop_
_entity.id
_entity.type
_entity.pdbx_description
1 polymer ?
#
loop_
_entity_poly.entity_id
_entity_poly.type
_entity_poly.pdbx_seq_one_letter_code
_entity_poly.pdbx_strand_id
1 'polypeptide(L)'
;MTNPSTDGGFAVIEMFTSQGCNSCPPAEELLSEIERDARERRQNVFALGFHVDYWDDLGWPDQFADAAYTARQEAYARAFGTRGLYTPQMVVNGTVEFVGSDRRRAASAIMSAMASTTTTPLALSVDNLGADRVMLDYRVEGPPPRAVLHVAVVERDLTSEIARGENAGRTLRQDNVVRTFRSVGLDAERGQVELATPSGLDPRSASVVGYVQENGDRAIVGATAIELSTA
;
A
#
# COMPACT_ATOMS: atom_id res chain seq x y z
N MET A 1 -20.96 -1.37 5.12
CA MET A 1 -21.21 -0.14 4.32
C MET A 1 -20.50 -0.28 2.98
N THR A 2 -21.11 0.06 1.85
CA THR A 2 -20.49 -0.06 0.51
C THR A 2 -19.90 1.27 0.05
N ASN A 3 -18.73 1.25 -0.59
CA ASN A 3 -18.05 2.45 -1.08
C ASN A 3 -18.80 3.19 -2.21
N PRO A 4 -18.58 4.51 -2.38
CA PRO A 4 -19.13 5.30 -3.48
C PRO A 4 -18.66 4.81 -4.86
N SER A 5 -19.43 5.14 -5.90
CA SER A 5 -19.28 4.65 -7.28
C SER A 5 -17.90 4.91 -7.91
N THR A 6 -17.38 3.90 -8.60
CA THR A 6 -16.08 3.85 -9.31
C THR A 6 -16.10 4.55 -10.68
N ASP A 7 -16.82 5.66 -10.82
CA ASP A 7 -16.88 6.44 -12.07
C ASP A 7 -15.62 7.33 -12.20
N GLY A 8 -14.45 6.71 -12.37
CA GLY A 8 -13.17 7.40 -12.52
C GLY A 8 -11.98 6.44 -12.46
N GLY A 9 -10.81 6.95 -12.84
CA GLY A 9 -9.55 6.23 -12.62
C GLY A 9 -9.15 6.18 -11.16
N PHE A 10 -8.16 5.36 -10.86
CA PHE A 10 -7.56 5.24 -9.53
C PHE A 10 -6.05 5.13 -9.65
N ALA A 11 -5.35 5.41 -8.55
CA ALA A 11 -3.93 5.15 -8.40
C ALA A 11 -3.67 4.42 -7.09
N VAL A 12 -3.10 3.22 -7.17
CA VAL A 12 -2.48 2.53 -6.05
C VAL A 12 -0.99 2.82 -6.10
N ILE A 13 -0.45 3.32 -4.99
CA ILE A 13 0.94 3.71 -4.83
C ILE A 13 1.56 2.81 -3.79
N GLU A 14 2.58 2.07 -4.17
CA GLU A 14 3.34 1.20 -3.29
C GLU A 14 4.74 1.77 -3.14
N MET A 15 5.03 2.32 -1.95
CA MET A 15 6.33 2.85 -1.57
C MET A 15 7.09 1.77 -0.80
N PHE A 16 8.24 1.35 -1.31
CA PHE A 16 9.19 0.51 -0.58
C PHE A 16 10.22 1.41 0.11
N THR A 17 10.26 1.33 1.44
CA THR A 17 10.99 2.25 2.33
C THR A 17 11.59 1.49 3.52
N SER A 18 12.41 2.17 4.33
CA SER A 18 12.86 1.66 5.64
C SER A 18 13.30 2.84 6.51
N GLN A 19 13.06 2.75 7.82
CA GLN A 19 13.62 3.68 8.80
C GLN A 19 15.15 3.69 8.83
N GLY A 20 15.78 2.56 8.46
CA GLY A 20 17.24 2.41 8.40
C GLY A 20 17.88 3.10 7.19
N CYS A 21 17.08 3.50 6.20
CA CYS A 21 17.52 4.12 4.95
C CYS A 21 17.54 5.66 5.07
N ASN A 22 18.71 6.31 4.99
CA ASN A 22 18.80 7.78 5.11
C ASN A 22 18.05 8.57 4.03
N SER A 23 17.87 7.98 2.84
CA SER A 23 17.31 8.65 1.66
C SER A 23 15.79 8.48 1.58
N CYS A 24 15.21 7.69 2.49
CA CYS A 24 13.79 7.35 2.54
C CYS A 24 12.88 8.44 3.14
N PRO A 25 13.28 9.25 4.15
CA PRO A 25 12.40 10.25 4.75
C PRO A 25 11.76 11.24 3.75
N PRO A 26 12.49 11.79 2.75
CA PRO A 26 11.86 12.66 1.74
C PRO A 26 10.80 11.95 0.88
N ALA A 27 10.91 10.63 0.70
CA ALA A 27 9.93 9.85 -0.05
C ALA A 27 8.69 9.51 0.81
N GLU A 28 8.87 9.23 2.10
CA GLU A 28 7.76 9.08 3.05
C GLU A 28 6.98 10.39 3.20
N GLU A 29 7.67 11.53 3.32
CA GLU A 29 7.05 12.86 3.33
C GLU A 29 6.21 13.10 2.06
N LEU A 30 6.74 12.75 0.88
CA LEU A 30 6.00 12.85 -0.38
C LEU A 30 4.77 11.93 -0.39
N LEU A 31 4.88 10.70 0.12
CA LEU A 31 3.75 9.77 0.21
C LEU A 31 2.64 10.32 1.11
N SER A 32 3.00 10.89 2.27
CA SER A 32 2.07 11.57 3.18
C SER A 32 1.37 12.75 2.52
N GLU A 33 2.10 13.56 1.76
CA GLU A 33 1.51 14.69 1.02
C GLU A 33 0.51 14.23 -0.05
N ILE A 34 0.88 13.20 -0.82
CA ILE A 34 0.00 12.64 -1.86
C ILE A 34 -1.31 12.12 -1.25
N GLU A 35 -1.22 11.36 -0.15
CA GLU A 35 -2.41 10.79 0.49
C GLU A 35 -3.31 11.86 1.09
N ARG A 36 -2.73 12.85 1.78
CA ARG A 36 -3.47 13.95 2.37
C ARG A 36 -4.21 14.74 1.30
N ASP A 37 -3.52 15.13 0.23
CA ASP A 37 -4.10 15.87 -0.89
C ASP A 37 -5.23 15.06 -1.56
N ALA A 38 -5.05 13.75 -1.72
CA ALA A 38 -6.07 12.87 -2.28
C ALA A 38 -7.31 12.77 -1.40
N ARG A 39 -7.15 12.64 -0.08
CA ARG A 39 -8.27 12.62 0.87
C ARG A 39 -9.03 13.93 0.90
N GLU A 40 -8.33 15.06 0.94
CA GLU A 40 -8.96 16.39 0.91
C GLU A 40 -9.81 16.57 -0.36
N ARG A 41 -9.33 16.03 -1.49
CA ARG A 41 -10.00 16.12 -2.80
C ARG A 41 -10.95 14.96 -3.09
N ARG A 42 -11.07 13.98 -2.18
CA ARG A 42 -11.85 12.75 -2.36
C ARG A 42 -11.49 12.00 -3.64
N GLN A 43 -10.20 11.87 -3.93
CA GLN A 43 -9.68 11.15 -5.09
C GLN A 43 -9.39 9.69 -4.74
N ASN A 44 -9.54 8.80 -5.73
CA ASN A 44 -9.22 7.37 -5.61
C ASN A 44 -7.71 7.12 -5.70
N VAL A 45 -6.93 7.75 -4.82
CA VAL A 45 -5.49 7.52 -4.69
C VAL A 45 -5.24 6.82 -3.36
N PHE A 46 -4.65 5.63 -3.42
CA PHE A 46 -4.42 4.76 -2.30
C PHE A 46 -2.92 4.60 -2.09
N ALA A 47 -2.40 5.15 -1.00
CA ALA A 47 -0.98 5.12 -0.65
C ALA A 47 -0.68 3.98 0.32
N LEU A 48 0.39 3.23 0.06
CA LEU A 48 0.86 2.12 0.89
C LEU A 48 2.37 2.20 1.07
N GLY A 49 2.82 2.31 2.32
CA GLY A 49 4.22 2.26 2.74
C GLY A 49 4.62 0.85 3.19
N PHE A 50 5.37 0.15 2.37
CA PHE A 50 5.93 -1.17 2.62
C PHE A 50 7.37 -1.03 3.16
N HIS A 51 7.57 -1.40 4.42
CA HIS A 51 8.87 -1.34 5.08
C HIS A 51 9.66 -2.62 4.79
N VAL A 52 10.79 -2.50 4.10
CA VAL A 52 11.62 -3.66 3.74
C VAL A 52 12.62 -3.97 4.85
N ASP A 53 12.95 -5.25 5.03
CA ASP A 53 13.76 -5.76 6.13
C ASP A 53 15.27 -5.75 5.88
N TYR A 54 15.72 -5.64 4.62
CA TYR A 54 17.15 -5.73 4.28
C TYR A 54 18.02 -4.55 4.77
N TRP A 55 17.42 -3.57 5.46
CA TRP A 55 18.13 -2.49 6.17
C TRP A 55 18.31 -2.77 7.67
N ASP A 56 17.57 -3.73 8.25
CA ASP A 56 17.50 -3.95 9.70
C ASP A 56 18.82 -4.43 10.29
N ASP A 57 19.60 -5.17 9.48
CA ASP A 57 20.93 -5.66 9.85
C ASP A 57 21.98 -4.53 9.99
N LEU A 58 21.65 -3.29 9.61
CA LEU A 58 22.55 -2.13 9.71
C LEU A 58 22.47 -1.39 11.05
N GLY A 59 21.79 -1.98 12.05
CA GLY A 59 21.87 -1.57 13.46
C GLY A 59 20.64 -0.84 14.01
N TRP A 60 19.58 -0.70 13.22
CA TRP A 60 18.26 -0.29 13.67
C TRP A 60 17.19 -1.17 12.99
N PRO A 61 16.56 -2.10 13.73
CA PRO A 61 15.46 -2.88 13.20
C PRO A 61 14.20 -2.01 13.10
N ASP A 62 13.69 -1.83 11.90
CA ASP A 62 12.43 -1.13 11.64
C ASP A 62 11.25 -1.97 12.15
N GLN A 63 10.49 -1.44 13.11
CA GLN A 63 9.35 -2.15 13.71
C GLN A 63 8.22 -2.48 12.73
N PHE A 64 8.21 -1.86 11.55
CA PHE A 64 7.22 -2.10 10.51
C PHE A 64 7.75 -2.98 9.38
N ALA A 65 9.03 -3.33 9.39
CA ALA A 65 9.63 -4.14 8.34
C ALA A 65 9.15 -5.59 8.38
N ASP A 66 9.01 -6.16 7.18
CA ASP A 66 8.63 -7.57 7.01
C ASP A 66 9.31 -8.14 5.76
N ALA A 67 9.86 -9.36 5.86
CA ALA A 67 10.45 -10.09 4.75
C ALA A 67 9.46 -10.29 3.58
N ALA A 68 8.16 -10.37 3.86
CA ALA A 68 7.12 -10.43 2.85
C ALA A 68 7.05 -9.15 1.99
N TYR A 69 7.40 -7.99 2.56
CA TYR A 69 7.44 -6.72 1.84
C TYR A 69 8.67 -6.63 0.95
N THR A 70 9.82 -7.14 1.41
CA THR A 70 11.01 -7.36 0.56
C THR A 70 10.69 -8.32 -0.59
N ALA A 71 10.06 -9.46 -0.31
CA ALA A 71 9.68 -10.43 -1.34
C ALA A 71 8.70 -9.84 -2.38
N ARG A 72 7.81 -8.93 -1.94
CA ARG A 72 6.93 -8.17 -2.84
C ARG A 72 7.74 -7.25 -3.74
N GLN A 73 8.73 -6.53 -3.22
CA GLN A 73 9.61 -5.69 -4.02
C GLN A 73 10.41 -6.51 -5.04
N GLU A 74 10.91 -7.68 -4.65
CA GLU A 74 11.59 -8.59 -5.58
C GLU A 74 10.68 -9.06 -6.71
N ALA A 75 9.39 -9.28 -6.43
CA ALA A 75 8.43 -9.64 -7.47
C ALA A 75 8.29 -8.53 -8.51
N TYR A 76 8.33 -7.26 -8.08
CA TYR A 76 8.39 -6.11 -8.98
C TYR A 76 9.72 -6.01 -9.72
N ALA A 77 10.85 -6.20 -9.04
CA ALA A 77 12.16 -6.19 -9.68
C ALA A 77 12.26 -7.22 -10.82
N ARG A 78 11.72 -8.43 -10.61
CA ARG A 78 11.62 -9.46 -11.64
C ARG A 78 10.70 -9.05 -12.80
N ALA A 79 9.55 -8.43 -12.51
CA ALA A 79 8.59 -8.00 -13.53
C ALA A 79 9.13 -6.85 -14.40
N PHE A 80 9.82 -5.88 -13.78
CA PHE A 80 10.40 -4.72 -14.46
C PHE A 80 11.79 -4.98 -15.07
N GLY A 81 12.42 -6.11 -14.72
CA GLY A 81 13.78 -6.42 -15.16
C GLY A 81 14.84 -5.49 -14.57
N THR A 82 14.61 -4.96 -13.36
CA THR A 82 15.59 -4.11 -12.68
C THR A 82 16.77 -4.94 -12.16
N ARG A 83 17.93 -4.29 -11.99
CA ARG A 83 19.18 -5.00 -11.61
C ARG A 83 19.30 -5.31 -10.11
N GLY A 84 18.34 -4.89 -9.29
CA GLY A 84 18.35 -5.10 -7.85
C GLY A 84 17.26 -4.30 -7.15
N LEU A 85 17.13 -4.57 -5.85
CA LEU A 85 16.27 -3.81 -4.96
C LEU A 85 16.93 -2.48 -4.61
N TYR A 86 16.11 -1.45 -4.39
CA TYR A 86 16.58 -0.16 -3.93
C TYR A 86 15.47 0.55 -3.16
N THR A 87 15.85 1.43 -2.25
CA THR A 87 14.93 2.30 -1.52
C THR A 87 15.41 3.76 -1.57
N PRO A 88 14.50 4.73 -1.57
CA PRO A 88 13.05 4.56 -1.70
C PRO A 88 12.65 4.22 -3.14
N GLN A 89 11.78 3.22 -3.34
CA GLN A 89 11.18 2.88 -4.64
C GLN A 89 9.68 3.10 -4.57
N MET A 90 9.12 3.83 -5.54
CA MET A 90 7.68 3.96 -5.71
C MET A 90 7.23 3.17 -6.94
N VAL A 91 6.17 2.38 -6.77
CA VAL A 91 5.47 1.68 -7.85
C VAL A 91 4.04 2.20 -7.94
N VAL A 92 3.59 2.59 -9.13
CA VAL A 92 2.23 3.09 -9.36
C VAL A 92 1.46 2.12 -10.25
N ASN A 93 0.29 1.67 -9.77
CA ASN A 93 -0.59 0.67 -10.40
C ASN A 93 0.13 -0.61 -10.86
N GLY A 94 1.27 -0.94 -10.23
CA GLY A 94 2.09 -2.09 -10.58
C GLY A 94 2.75 -2.06 -11.96
N THR A 95 2.64 -0.96 -12.72
CA THR A 95 3.08 -0.87 -14.12
C THR A 95 4.24 0.09 -14.36
N VAL A 96 4.53 0.98 -13.41
CA VAL A 96 5.66 1.91 -13.50
C VAL A 96 6.36 2.03 -12.16
N GLU A 97 7.69 2.05 -12.18
CA GLU A 97 8.55 2.19 -11.02
C GLU A 97 9.57 3.32 -11.18
N PHE A 98 9.96 3.96 -10.08
CA PHE A 98 10.95 5.04 -10.03
C PHE A 98 11.39 5.33 -8.58
N VAL A 99 12.41 6.18 -8.44
CA VAL A 99 12.89 6.68 -7.13
C VAL A 99 11.76 7.42 -6.41
N GLY A 100 11.40 6.94 -5.22
CA GLY A 100 10.20 7.38 -4.51
C GLY A 100 10.16 8.84 -4.10
N SER A 101 11.30 9.53 -4.09
CA SER A 101 11.39 10.98 -3.82
C SER A 101 11.25 11.87 -5.07
N ASP A 102 11.10 11.30 -6.27
CA ASP A 102 10.88 12.07 -7.51
C ASP A 102 9.42 12.56 -7.60
N ARG A 103 9.20 13.75 -7.05
CA ARG A 103 7.89 14.46 -7.05
C ARG A 103 7.28 14.63 -8.43
N ARG A 104 8.10 14.94 -9.45
CA ARG A 104 7.59 15.17 -10.81
C ARG A 104 7.14 13.86 -11.43
N ARG A 105 7.91 12.79 -11.23
CA ARG A 105 7.56 11.46 -11.73
C ARG A 105 6.33 10.91 -11.03
N ALA A 106 6.21 11.09 -9.71
CA ALA A 106 5.03 10.72 -8.93
C ALA A 106 3.77 11.44 -9.45
N ALA A 107 3.80 12.76 -9.56
CA ALA A 107 2.67 13.54 -10.06
C ALA A 107 2.26 13.11 -11.48
N SER A 108 3.22 12.90 -12.37
CA SER A 108 2.94 12.44 -13.74
C SER A 108 2.32 11.04 -13.76
N ALA A 109 2.86 10.09 -12.99
CA ALA A 109 2.37 8.71 -12.95
C ALA A 109 0.96 8.63 -12.38
N ILE A 110 0.69 9.33 -11.27
CA ILE A 110 -0.64 9.40 -10.65
C ILE A 110 -1.65 10.04 -11.60
N MET A 111 -1.30 11.15 -12.25
CA MET A 111 -2.18 11.81 -13.22
C MET A 111 -2.53 10.88 -14.39
N SER A 112 -1.57 10.13 -14.92
CA SER A 112 -1.82 9.13 -15.97
C SER A 112 -2.71 7.98 -15.49
N ALA A 113 -2.49 7.48 -14.27
CA ALA A 113 -3.31 6.45 -13.65
C ALA A 113 -4.77 6.91 -13.45
N MET A 114 -4.96 8.11 -12.92
CA MET A 114 -6.28 8.72 -12.68
C MET A 114 -7.06 9.03 -13.97
N ALA A 115 -6.38 9.17 -15.11
CA ALA A 115 -7.01 9.38 -16.42
C ALA A 115 -7.50 8.07 -17.08
N SER A 116 -7.11 6.91 -16.56
CA SER A 116 -7.49 5.60 -17.08
C SER A 116 -8.86 5.16 -16.53
N THR A 117 -9.59 4.33 -17.27
CA THR A 117 -10.88 3.79 -16.79
C THR A 117 -10.67 2.54 -15.94
N THR A 118 -11.36 2.46 -14.81
CA THR A 118 -11.41 1.25 -13.98
C THR A 118 -12.10 0.13 -14.75
N THR A 119 -11.42 -1.00 -14.93
CA THR A 119 -11.96 -2.16 -15.68
C THR A 119 -12.52 -3.25 -14.78
N THR A 120 -12.07 -3.31 -13.52
CA THR A 120 -12.44 -4.35 -12.55
C THR A 120 -12.91 -3.69 -11.25
N PRO A 121 -14.17 -3.22 -11.16
CA PRO A 121 -14.71 -2.66 -9.93
C PRO A 121 -14.53 -3.63 -8.75
N LEU A 122 -13.96 -3.12 -7.65
CA LEU A 122 -13.78 -3.83 -6.39
C LEU A 122 -14.56 -3.11 -5.31
N ALA A 123 -15.40 -3.85 -4.59
CA ALA A 123 -16.02 -3.43 -3.36
C ALA A 123 -15.52 -4.30 -2.21
N LEU A 124 -15.25 -3.67 -1.08
CA LEU A 124 -14.98 -4.33 0.19
C LEU A 124 -16.08 -3.95 1.19
N SER A 125 -16.21 -4.76 2.24
CA SER A 125 -16.88 -4.36 3.48
C SER A 125 -16.24 -5.06 4.67
N VAL A 126 -16.11 -4.34 5.79
CA VAL A 126 -15.72 -4.96 7.06
C VAL A 126 -16.93 -5.70 7.62
N ASP A 127 -16.80 -7.02 7.75
CA ASP A 127 -17.78 -7.88 8.41
C ASP A 127 -17.54 -7.88 9.93
N ASN A 128 -16.28 -7.94 10.35
CA ASN A 128 -15.90 -7.92 11.75
C ASN A 128 -14.50 -7.30 11.96
N LEU A 129 -14.38 -6.37 12.89
CA LEU A 129 -13.12 -5.85 13.41
C LEU A 129 -12.92 -6.38 14.84
N GLY A 130 -12.23 -7.52 14.94
CA GLY A 130 -11.88 -8.15 16.22
C GLY A 130 -10.49 -7.76 16.71
N ALA A 131 -10.21 -8.09 17.98
CA ALA A 131 -8.90 -7.86 18.59
C ALA A 131 -7.75 -8.58 17.87
N ASP A 132 -8.01 -9.77 17.34
CA ASP A 132 -6.99 -10.60 16.68
C ASP A 132 -7.12 -10.64 15.15
N ARG A 133 -8.33 -10.36 14.62
CA ARG A 133 -8.66 -10.57 13.20
C ARG A 133 -9.58 -9.49 12.65
N VAL A 134 -9.30 -9.07 11.42
CA VAL A 134 -10.20 -8.27 10.58
C VAL A 134 -10.79 -9.19 9.50
N MET A 135 -12.11 -9.35 9.50
CA MET A 135 -12.84 -10.11 8.48
C MET A 135 -13.44 -9.15 7.46
N LEU A 136 -13.18 -9.43 6.18
CA LEU A 136 -13.62 -8.60 5.07
C LEU A 136 -14.38 -9.45 4.06
N ASP A 137 -15.55 -8.97 3.65
CA ASP A 137 -16.18 -9.45 2.43
C ASP A 137 -15.65 -8.66 1.24
N TYR A 138 -15.48 -9.34 0.11
CA TYR A 138 -15.16 -8.69 -1.16
C TYR A 138 -16.17 -9.04 -2.25
N ARG A 139 -16.34 -8.11 -3.19
CA ARG A 139 -16.99 -8.30 -4.47
C ARG A 139 -16.15 -7.68 -5.57
N VAL A 140 -15.83 -8.46 -6.60
CA VAL A 140 -15.09 -8.05 -7.78
C VAL A 140 -15.94 -8.30 -9.00
N GLU A 141 -16.06 -7.32 -9.88
CA GLU A 141 -16.80 -7.46 -11.14
C GLU A 141 -15.82 -7.73 -12.30
N GLY A 142 -16.03 -8.83 -13.01
CA GLY A 142 -15.24 -9.20 -14.19
C GLY A 142 -13.72 -9.33 -13.94
N PRO A 143 -13.25 -10.07 -12.91
CA PRO A 143 -11.83 -10.20 -12.65
C PRO A 143 -11.08 -10.82 -13.85
N PRO A 144 -9.88 -10.31 -14.20
CA PRO A 144 -9.08 -10.91 -15.27
C PRO A 144 -8.61 -12.33 -14.90
N PRO A 145 -8.26 -13.17 -15.88
CA PRO A 145 -7.74 -14.51 -15.61
C PRO A 145 -6.46 -14.45 -14.75
N ARG A 146 -6.39 -15.29 -13.70
CA ARG A 146 -5.24 -15.34 -12.77
C ARG A 146 -5.01 -14.01 -12.03
N ALA A 147 -6.09 -13.34 -11.64
CA ALA A 147 -6.03 -12.17 -10.77
C ALA A 147 -5.78 -12.56 -9.30
N VAL A 148 -5.12 -11.67 -8.58
CA VAL A 148 -4.89 -11.75 -7.14
C VAL A 148 -5.55 -10.55 -6.48
N LEU A 149 -6.33 -10.78 -5.44
CA LEU A 149 -6.78 -9.73 -4.54
C LEU A 149 -5.72 -9.54 -3.46
N HIS A 150 -5.21 -8.33 -3.38
CA HIS A 150 -4.35 -7.87 -2.30
C HIS A 150 -5.16 -7.03 -1.34
N VAL A 151 -4.93 -7.22 -0.04
CA VAL A 151 -5.57 -6.44 1.01
C VAL A 151 -4.55 -6.06 2.06
N ALA A 152 -4.57 -4.80 2.47
CA ALA A 152 -3.67 -4.21 3.43
C ALA A 152 -4.44 -3.51 4.55
N VAL A 153 -4.02 -3.68 5.80
CA VAL A 153 -4.31 -2.72 6.87
C VAL A 153 -3.23 -1.65 6.81
N VAL A 154 -3.66 -0.40 6.62
CA VAL A 154 -2.80 0.76 6.42
C VAL A 154 -3.06 1.74 7.55
N GLU A 155 -2.01 2.16 8.27
CA GLU A 155 -2.13 3.04 9.43
C GLU A 155 -1.35 4.34 9.25
N ARG A 156 -1.92 5.43 9.73
CA ARG A 156 -1.37 6.79 9.64
C ARG A 156 -1.01 7.32 11.02
N ASP A 157 -0.31 8.46 11.03
CA ASP A 157 0.07 9.16 12.26
C ASP A 157 0.96 8.33 13.20
N LEU A 158 1.72 7.38 12.64
CA LEU A 158 2.71 6.62 13.39
C LEU A 158 3.98 7.45 13.56
N THR A 159 4.66 7.25 14.69
CA THR A 159 5.89 7.95 15.02
C THR A 159 6.91 6.98 15.59
N SER A 160 8.14 7.09 15.13
CA SER A 160 9.26 6.27 15.58
C SER A 160 10.44 7.14 16.00
N GLU A 161 10.92 6.96 17.23
CA GLU A 161 12.17 7.54 17.70
C GLU A 161 13.33 6.63 17.33
N ILE A 162 14.20 7.09 16.42
CA ILE A 162 15.26 6.27 15.87
C ILE A 162 16.49 6.35 16.77
N ALA A 163 16.85 5.24 17.43
CA ALA A 163 17.95 5.24 18.40
C ALA A 163 19.33 4.99 17.78
N ARG A 164 19.40 4.38 16.59
CA ARG A 164 20.65 3.92 15.94
C ARG A 164 20.57 4.01 14.42
N GLY A 165 21.69 3.74 13.74
CA GLY A 165 21.79 3.78 12.28
C GLY A 165 21.89 5.20 11.73
N GLU A 166 21.68 5.34 10.42
CA GLU A 166 21.90 6.60 9.71
C GLU A 166 20.93 7.72 10.12
N ASN A 167 19.75 7.35 10.62
CA ASN A 167 18.72 8.27 11.10
C ASN A 167 18.72 8.47 12.63
N ALA A 168 19.77 8.04 13.34
CA ALA A 168 19.85 8.13 14.80
C ALA A 168 19.58 9.55 15.34
N GLY A 169 18.78 9.64 16.40
CA GLY A 169 18.39 10.89 17.06
C GLY A 169 17.22 11.63 16.38
N ARG A 170 16.68 11.10 15.28
CA ARG A 170 15.51 11.66 14.61
C ARG A 170 14.23 11.00 15.13
N THR A 171 13.15 11.79 15.13
CA THR A 171 11.79 11.29 15.23
C THR A 171 11.19 11.30 13.83
N LEU A 172 10.84 10.12 13.31
CA LEU A 172 10.24 9.98 11.99
C LEU A 172 8.72 9.83 12.15
N ARG A 173 7.97 10.70 11.46
CA ARG A 173 6.53 10.54 11.28
C ARG A 173 6.31 9.70 10.02
N GLN A 174 5.45 8.71 10.13
CA GLN A 174 5.20 7.74 9.07
C GLN A 174 3.69 7.62 8.88
N ASP A 175 3.22 8.05 7.71
CA ASP A 175 1.83 7.90 7.33
C ASP A 175 1.70 6.77 6.30
N ASN A 176 0.55 6.11 6.31
CA ASN A 176 0.20 5.04 5.37
C ASN A 176 1.08 3.80 5.46
N VAL A 177 1.56 3.47 6.66
CA VAL A 177 2.35 2.27 6.93
C VAL A 177 1.48 1.03 6.75
N VAL A 178 1.92 0.09 5.92
CA VAL A 178 1.27 -1.23 5.80
C VAL A 178 1.61 -2.06 7.03
N ARG A 179 0.62 -2.29 7.88
CA ARG A 179 0.76 -3.02 9.14
C ARG A 179 0.44 -4.51 9.01
N THR A 180 -0.36 -4.89 8.03
CA THR A 180 -0.61 -6.29 7.66
C THR A 180 -1.00 -6.34 6.20
N PHE A 181 -0.50 -7.34 5.47
CA PHE A 181 -0.76 -7.51 4.05
C PHE A 181 -1.11 -8.97 3.74
N ARG A 182 -2.17 -9.19 2.97
CA ARG A 182 -2.58 -10.52 2.53
C ARG A 182 -2.89 -10.53 1.04
N SER A 183 -2.50 -11.62 0.39
CA SER A 183 -2.78 -11.88 -1.02
C SER A 183 -3.62 -13.14 -1.13
N VAL A 184 -4.72 -13.09 -1.87
CA VAL A 184 -5.59 -14.25 -2.13
C VAL A 184 -5.88 -14.35 -3.63
N GLY A 185 -5.82 -15.56 -4.19
CA GLY A 185 -6.24 -15.79 -5.56
C GLY A 185 -7.73 -15.48 -5.73
N LEU A 186 -8.10 -14.85 -6.84
CA LEU A 186 -9.50 -14.62 -7.16
C LEU A 186 -10.04 -15.80 -7.99
N ASP A 187 -10.56 -16.80 -7.29
CA ASP A 187 -11.24 -17.96 -7.90
C ASP A 187 -12.75 -17.72 -8.08
N ALA A 188 -13.29 -16.66 -7.47
CA ALA A 188 -14.69 -16.25 -7.55
C ALA A 188 -14.82 -14.72 -7.44
N GLU A 189 -15.92 -14.17 -7.97
CA GLU A 189 -16.26 -12.75 -7.90
C GLU A 189 -16.59 -12.26 -6.49
N ARG A 190 -16.84 -13.17 -5.53
CA ARG A 190 -17.19 -12.84 -4.15
C ARG A 190 -16.53 -13.82 -3.20
N GLY A 191 -16.22 -13.36 -2.00
CA GLY A 191 -15.67 -14.21 -0.96
C GLY A 191 -15.30 -13.40 0.28
N GLN A 192 -14.57 -14.07 1.17
CA GLN A 192 -14.07 -13.48 2.40
C GLN A 192 -12.55 -13.57 2.47
N VAL A 193 -11.94 -12.56 3.09
CA VAL A 193 -10.52 -12.54 3.41
C VAL A 193 -10.35 -12.10 4.85
N GLU A 194 -9.48 -12.81 5.55
CA GLU A 194 -9.13 -12.54 6.93
C GLU A 194 -7.74 -11.90 7.00
N LEU A 195 -7.54 -10.86 7.80
CA LEU A 195 -6.22 -10.33 8.13
C LEU A 195 -6.01 -10.42 9.63
N ALA A 196 -4.77 -10.58 10.07
CA ALA A 196 -4.43 -10.37 11.47
C ALA A 196 -4.66 -8.89 11.80
N THR A 197 -5.21 -8.61 12.98
CA THR A 197 -5.28 -7.24 13.49
C THR A 197 -3.90 -6.83 14.00
N PRO A 198 -3.27 -5.76 13.46
CA PRO A 198 -1.98 -5.30 13.94
C PRO A 198 -2.00 -4.97 15.43
N SER A 199 -0.92 -5.34 16.14
CA SER A 199 -0.77 -4.97 17.55
C SER A 199 -0.71 -3.45 17.72
N GLY A 200 -1.55 -2.93 18.61
CA GLY A 200 -1.60 -1.50 18.91
C GLY A 200 -2.25 -0.64 17.82
N LEU A 201 -2.96 -1.24 16.86
CA LEU A 201 -3.72 -0.52 15.85
C LEU A 201 -4.67 0.50 16.49
N ASP A 202 -4.64 1.75 16.02
CA ASP A 202 -5.71 2.71 16.27
C ASP A 202 -6.66 2.75 15.05
N PRO A 203 -7.89 2.21 15.16
CA PRO A 203 -8.84 2.23 14.04
C PRO A 203 -9.17 3.63 13.51
N ARG A 204 -8.97 4.69 14.33
CA ARG A 204 -9.25 6.08 13.93
C ARG A 204 -8.25 6.61 12.92
N SER A 205 -7.02 6.09 12.92
CA SER A 205 -5.96 6.46 11.99
C SER A 205 -5.69 5.37 10.94
N ALA A 206 -6.53 4.33 10.88
CA ALA A 206 -6.33 3.18 9.99
C ALA A 206 -7.42 3.00 8.94
N SER A 207 -7.03 2.45 7.81
CA SER A 207 -7.90 2.02 6.73
C SER A 207 -7.54 0.60 6.26
N VAL A 208 -8.48 -0.03 5.56
CA VAL A 208 -8.22 -1.22 4.76
C VAL A 208 -8.18 -0.80 3.31
N VAL A 209 -7.07 -1.04 2.63
CA VAL A 209 -6.94 -0.87 1.18
C VAL A 209 -6.97 -2.25 0.55
N GLY A 210 -7.77 -2.44 -0.49
CA GLY A 210 -7.67 -3.63 -1.33
C GLY A 210 -7.61 -3.29 -2.80
N TYR A 211 -6.93 -4.14 -3.56
CA TYR A 211 -6.76 -3.97 -4.98
C TYR A 211 -6.59 -5.30 -5.70
N VAL A 212 -7.07 -5.35 -6.93
CA VAL A 212 -6.99 -6.51 -7.82
C VAL A 212 -5.80 -6.31 -8.75
N GLN A 213 -4.86 -7.26 -8.73
CA GLN A 213 -3.67 -7.25 -9.55
C GLN A 213 -3.66 -8.45 -10.51
N GLU A 214 -3.33 -8.21 -11.76
CA GLU A 214 -3.01 -9.27 -12.71
C GLU A 214 -1.66 -9.91 -12.38
N ASN A 215 -1.61 -11.24 -12.28
CA ASN A 215 -0.36 -11.93 -11.93
C ASN A 215 0.70 -11.90 -13.05
N GLY A 216 0.33 -11.47 -14.27
CA GLY A 216 1.21 -11.41 -15.44
C GLY A 216 2.11 -10.17 -15.44
N ASP A 217 1.56 -9.05 -15.91
CA ASP A 217 2.27 -7.77 -16.04
C ASP A 217 2.25 -6.94 -14.74
N ARG A 218 1.66 -7.47 -13.67
CA ARG A 218 1.46 -6.82 -12.37
C ARG A 218 0.53 -5.61 -12.41
N ALA A 219 -0.21 -5.40 -13.50
CA ALA A 219 -1.15 -4.29 -13.58
C ALA A 219 -2.23 -4.40 -12.49
N ILE A 220 -2.43 -3.31 -11.77
CA ILE A 220 -3.55 -3.17 -10.84
C ILE A 220 -4.75 -2.64 -11.64
N VAL A 221 -5.85 -3.41 -11.63
CA VAL A 221 -7.03 -3.20 -12.50
C VAL A 221 -8.28 -2.73 -11.75
N GLY A 222 -8.22 -2.76 -10.43
CA GLY A 222 -9.27 -2.26 -9.54
C GLY A 222 -8.72 -2.02 -8.15
N ALA A 223 -9.24 -1.01 -7.46
CA ALA A 223 -8.85 -0.70 -6.09
C ALA A 223 -9.98 -0.02 -5.33
N THR A 224 -9.97 -0.18 -4.00
CA THR A 224 -10.92 0.45 -3.09
C THR A 224 -10.31 0.54 -1.69
N ALA A 225 -10.85 1.41 -0.84
CA ALA A 225 -10.42 1.50 0.56
C ALA A 225 -11.58 1.81 1.50
N ILE A 226 -11.49 1.35 2.75
CA ILE A 226 -12.49 1.59 3.80
C ILE A 226 -11.78 2.11 5.04
N GLU A 227 -12.27 3.19 5.61
CA GLU A 227 -11.78 3.71 6.89
C GLU A 227 -12.27 2.83 8.05
N LEU A 228 -11.35 2.30 8.86
CA LEU A 228 -11.70 1.45 10.01
C LEU A 228 -12.38 2.25 11.13
N SER A 229 -12.22 3.57 11.14
CA SER A 229 -12.94 4.49 12.03
C SER A 229 -14.47 4.46 11.85
N THR A 230 -14.93 3.96 10.70
CA THR A 230 -16.34 3.89 10.31
C THR A 230 -16.89 2.46 10.26
N ALA A 231 -16.06 1.47 10.61
CA ALA A 231 -16.39 0.05 10.60
C ALA A 231 -17.14 -0.39 11.87
#